data_AF-A0A6L9QAY9-F1
#
_entry.id   AF-A0A6L9QAY9-F1
#
_cell.length_a   1.000
_cell.length_b   1.000
_cell.length_c   1.000
_cell.angle_alpha   90.00
_cell.angle_beta   90.00
_cell.angle_gamma   90.00
#
_symmetry.space_group_name_H-M   'P 1'
#
loop_
_entity.id
_entity.type
_entity.pdbx_description
1 polymer ?
#
loop_
_entity_poly.entity_id
_entity_poly.type
_entity_poly.pdbx_seq_one_letter_code
_entity_poly.pdbx_strand_id
1 'polypeptide(L)'
;MLILGLPERFWAKTVIDDRGYETPCLTWTGALNAYGYGAYSHQGKNRQAHRVAYEAVNGEIPKHMDGDRAVTDHLCRNRACVNVTHLEIVTNRINILRGETLQAANAAKTHCIRGHEFTPENTYVKNGGRDCRTCARERQRETYGYTPRVPKTHCVRGHEYSEENTYYKPDGRRECRTCLKEQRRKRTEREREQRGPAPERKQAACNRGHEFTPENTYYYPNGKRRCRACMREQSRKRWQNRKP
;
A
#
# COMPACT_ATOMS: atom_id res chain seq x y z
N MET A 1 0.49 53.33 40.35
CA MET A 1 1.62 52.37 40.28
C MET A 1 1.31 51.39 39.16
N LEU A 2 2.09 51.38 38.07
CA LEU A 2 1.87 50.49 36.91
C LEU A 2 2.31 49.07 37.29
N ILE A 3 1.43 48.31 37.91
CA ILE A 3 1.69 46.89 38.16
C ILE A 3 1.55 46.21 36.79
N LEU A 4 2.66 45.70 36.25
CA LEU A 4 2.73 44.84 35.05
C LEU A 4 2.44 45.51 33.70
N GLY A 5 2.75 46.80 33.51
CA GLY A 5 2.65 47.45 32.19
C GLY A 5 1.23 47.68 31.65
N LEU A 6 0.19 47.36 32.44
CA LEU A 6 -1.21 47.65 32.15
C LEU A 6 -1.73 48.81 33.01
N PRO A 7 -2.71 49.59 32.51
CA PRO A 7 -3.27 50.70 33.26
C PRO A 7 -4.06 50.20 34.46
N GLU A 8 -4.11 51.00 35.53
CA GLU A 8 -4.83 50.69 36.78
C GLU A 8 -6.29 50.25 36.57
N ARG A 9 -6.97 50.84 35.58
CA ARG A 9 -8.34 50.46 35.17
C ARG A 9 -8.51 49.00 34.75
N PHE A 10 -7.42 48.32 34.37
CA PHE A 10 -7.44 46.89 34.08
C PHE A 10 -7.54 46.10 35.39
N TRP A 11 -6.63 46.37 36.34
CA TRP A 11 -6.57 45.70 37.62
C TRP A 11 -7.74 46.03 38.54
N ALA A 12 -8.34 47.22 38.40
CA ALA A 12 -9.59 47.58 39.07
C ALA A 12 -10.78 46.68 38.70
N LYS A 13 -10.67 45.86 37.64
CA LYS A 13 -11.67 44.87 37.22
C LYS A 13 -11.29 43.45 37.61
N THR A 14 -10.46 43.30 38.64
CA THR A 14 -10.05 42.00 39.16
C THR A 14 -10.34 41.91 40.64
N VAL A 15 -10.71 40.72 41.09
CA VAL A 15 -10.82 40.38 42.51
C VAL A 15 -9.94 39.18 42.79
N ILE A 16 -9.35 39.15 43.99
CA ILE A 16 -8.59 37.99 44.48
C ILE A 16 -9.61 36.92 44.85
N ASP A 17 -9.47 35.75 44.26
CA ASP A 17 -10.35 34.59 44.40
C ASP A 17 -9.50 33.36 44.72
N ASP A 18 -9.49 32.96 45.99
CA ASP A 18 -8.76 31.78 46.44
C ASP A 18 -9.53 30.50 46.07
N ARG A 19 -8.93 29.73 45.17
CA ARG A 19 -9.48 28.47 44.67
C ARG A 19 -8.59 27.27 45.02
N GLY A 20 -7.66 27.43 45.97
CA GLY A 20 -6.76 26.36 46.43
C GLY A 20 -5.57 26.08 45.51
N TYR A 21 -5.15 27.05 44.70
CA TYR A 21 -3.92 26.99 43.90
C TYR A 21 -2.76 27.67 44.64
N GLU A 22 -1.52 27.44 44.20
CA GLU A 22 -0.31 28.05 44.80
C GLU A 22 -0.38 29.58 44.87
N THR A 23 -1.00 30.21 43.87
CA THR A 23 -1.37 31.63 43.91
C THR A 23 -2.88 31.78 43.76
N PRO A 24 -3.52 32.84 44.29
CA PRO A 24 -4.95 33.04 44.10
C PRO A 24 -5.27 33.38 42.64
N CYS A 25 -6.50 33.11 42.22
CA CYS A 25 -6.97 33.63 40.94
C CYS A 25 -7.14 35.15 41.03
N LEU A 26 -6.80 35.85 39.96
CA LEU A 26 -7.23 37.23 39.73
C LEU A 26 -8.45 37.16 38.81
N THR A 27 -9.63 36.99 39.40
CA THR A 27 -10.87 36.76 38.67
C THR A 27 -11.39 38.07 38.08
N TRP A 28 -11.64 38.08 36.77
CA TRP A 28 -12.17 39.24 36.06
C TRP A 28 -13.62 39.51 36.44
N THR A 29 -13.93 40.74 36.85
CA THR A 29 -15.27 41.20 37.23
C THR A 29 -15.93 42.08 36.17
N GLY A 30 -15.22 42.38 35.08
CA GLY A 30 -15.77 43.08 33.93
C GLY A 30 -16.64 42.20 33.02
N ALA A 31 -16.94 42.71 31.83
CA ALA A 31 -17.71 41.96 30.83
C ALA A 31 -17.05 40.61 30.51
N LEU A 32 -17.88 39.57 30.41
CA LEU A 32 -17.50 38.24 29.94
C LEU A 32 -18.09 37.99 28.55
N ASN A 33 -17.43 37.17 27.74
CA ASN A 33 -18.02 36.67 26.49
C ASN A 33 -18.94 35.47 26.75
N ALA A 34 -19.64 35.00 25.71
CA ALA A 34 -20.54 33.84 25.79
C ALA A 34 -19.88 32.53 26.27
N TYR A 35 -18.55 32.45 26.25
CA TYR A 35 -17.77 31.28 26.68
C TYR A 35 -17.20 31.43 28.10
N GLY A 36 -17.46 32.56 28.78
CA GLY A 36 -17.00 32.84 30.14
C GLY A 36 -15.61 33.48 30.24
N TYR A 37 -15.01 33.93 29.13
CA TYR A 37 -13.74 34.64 29.16
C TYR A 37 -13.94 36.14 29.37
N GLY A 38 -13.11 36.74 30.22
CA GLY A 38 -13.06 38.19 30.39
C GLY A 38 -12.77 38.94 29.09
N ALA A 39 -13.50 40.02 28.85
CA ALA A 39 -13.37 40.90 27.70
C ALA A 39 -12.87 42.28 28.16
N TYR A 40 -11.85 42.80 27.48
CA TYR A 40 -11.24 44.08 27.77
C TYR A 40 -11.01 44.86 26.47
N SER A 41 -11.58 46.06 26.41
CA SER A 41 -11.33 47.00 25.32
C SER A 41 -10.00 47.72 25.55
N HIS A 42 -9.04 47.48 24.67
CA HIS A 42 -7.72 48.10 24.68
C HIS A 42 -7.37 48.62 23.29
N GLN A 43 -7.01 49.90 23.19
CA GLN A 43 -6.65 50.56 21.91
C GLN A 43 -7.73 50.39 20.82
N GLY A 44 -9.01 50.55 21.19
CA GLY A 44 -10.14 50.44 20.27
C GLY A 44 -10.50 49.01 19.85
N LYS A 45 -9.81 47.99 20.37
CA LYS A 45 -10.08 46.57 20.07
C LYS A 45 -10.56 45.84 21.31
N ASN A 46 -11.62 45.05 21.17
CA ASN A 46 -12.05 44.13 22.23
C ASN A 46 -11.18 42.87 22.20
N ARG A 47 -10.45 42.62 23.29
CA ARG A 47 -9.52 41.50 23.43
C ARG A 47 -9.86 40.69 24.67
N GLN A 48 -9.42 39.43 24.73
CA GLN A 48 -9.58 38.61 25.93
C GLN A 48 -8.67 39.13 27.04
N ALA A 49 -9.23 39.41 28.21
CA ALA A 49 -8.52 40.05 29.33
C ALA A 49 -7.30 39.24 29.77
N HIS A 50 -7.42 37.92 29.87
CA HIS A 50 -6.31 37.05 30.26
C HIS A 50 -5.15 37.07 29.25
N ARG A 51 -5.44 37.20 27.94
CA ARG A 51 -4.39 37.34 26.91
C ARG A 51 -3.70 38.69 27.01
N VAL A 52 -4.45 39.75 27.29
CA VAL A 52 -3.88 41.09 27.50
C VAL A 52 -2.96 41.10 28.73
N ALA A 53 -3.38 40.46 29.84
CA ALA A 53 -2.54 40.30 31.03
C ALA A 53 -1.26 39.50 30.72
N TYR A 54 -1.39 38.36 30.04
CA TYR A 54 -0.24 37.53 29.67
C TYR A 54 0.76 38.31 28.80
N GLU A 55 0.29 38.98 27.74
CA GLU A 55 1.17 39.68 26.81
C GLU A 55 1.88 40.88 27.43
N ALA A 56 1.25 41.55 28.41
CA ALA A 56 1.88 42.66 29.11
C ALA A 56 3.07 42.24 29.99
N VAL A 57 3.09 40.98 30.43
CA VAL A 57 4.14 40.43 31.30
C VAL A 57 5.17 39.63 30.49
N ASN A 58 4.70 38.77 29.59
CA ASN A 58 5.53 37.76 28.91
C ASN A 58 5.81 38.09 27.44
N GLY A 59 5.20 39.14 26.88
CA GLY A 59 5.31 39.50 25.46
C GLY A 59 4.29 38.81 24.57
N GLU A 60 4.41 39.03 23.25
CA GLU A 60 3.42 38.59 22.26
C GLU A 60 3.20 37.08 22.29
N ILE A 61 1.92 36.66 22.31
CA ILE A 61 1.56 35.24 22.17
C ILE A 61 1.76 34.84 20.71
N PRO A 62 2.59 33.83 20.41
CA PRO A 62 2.80 33.35 19.04
C PRO A 62 1.47 32.98 18.36
N LYS A 63 1.40 33.15 17.03
CA LYS A 63 0.23 32.68 16.27
C LYS A 63 0.19 31.15 16.16
N HIS A 64 1.37 30.54 16.05
CA HIS A 64 1.54 29.10 15.89
C HIS A 64 2.72 28.59 16.72
N MET A 65 2.63 27.33 17.13
CA MET A 65 3.67 26.58 17.83
C MET A 65 3.57 25.12 17.38
N ASP A 66 4.69 24.52 16.99
CA ASP A 66 4.77 23.13 16.48
C ASP A 66 3.79 22.80 15.35
N GLY A 67 3.52 23.77 14.47
CA GLY A 67 2.60 23.62 13.34
C GLY A 67 1.10 23.70 13.70
N ASP A 68 0.74 23.95 14.95
CA ASP A 68 -0.63 24.17 15.41
C ASP A 68 -0.81 25.61 15.94
N ARG A 69 -2.06 26.08 16.08
CA ARG A 69 -2.39 27.38 16.65
C ARG A 69 -2.00 27.42 18.13
N ALA A 70 -1.27 28.46 18.55
CA ALA A 70 -0.98 28.66 19.97
C ALA A 70 -2.17 29.32 20.70
N VAL A 71 -2.50 28.81 21.87
CA VAL A 71 -3.61 29.24 22.72
C VAL A 71 -3.18 29.32 24.18
N THR A 72 -3.92 30.10 24.96
CA THR A 72 -3.77 30.22 26.41
C THR A 72 -4.61 29.14 27.11
N ASP A 73 -3.97 28.25 27.85
CA ASP A 73 -4.63 27.25 28.71
C ASP A 73 -4.68 27.76 30.16
N HIS A 74 -5.85 27.67 30.77
CA HIS A 74 -6.06 28.03 32.17
C HIS A 74 -5.81 26.81 33.05
N LEU A 75 -4.64 26.79 33.69
CA LEU A 75 -4.27 25.73 34.65
C LEU A 75 -5.26 25.67 35.83
N CYS A 76 -5.82 26.83 36.19
CA CYS A 76 -6.81 26.98 37.26
C CYS A 76 -8.26 26.65 36.86
N ARG A 77 -8.51 26.21 35.61
CA ARG A 77 -9.86 25.94 35.05
C ARG A 77 -10.88 27.08 35.19
N ASN A 78 -10.41 28.30 35.48
CA ASN A 78 -11.21 29.49 35.61
C ASN A 78 -11.02 30.38 34.39
N ARG A 79 -11.95 30.34 33.43
CA ARG A 79 -11.87 31.13 32.18
C ARG A 79 -11.84 32.65 32.42
N ALA A 80 -12.34 33.11 33.56
CA ALA A 80 -12.32 34.52 33.95
C ALA A 80 -11.01 34.95 34.65
N CYS A 81 -10.12 34.01 35.01
CA CYS A 81 -8.86 34.35 35.66
C CYS A 81 -7.91 35.06 34.69
N VAL A 82 -7.29 36.15 35.15
CA VAL A 82 -6.24 36.90 34.43
C VAL A 82 -4.88 36.82 35.11
N ASN A 83 -4.74 36.02 36.16
CA ASN A 83 -3.44 35.79 36.81
C ASN A 83 -2.49 35.08 35.83
N VAL A 84 -1.39 35.73 35.49
CA VAL A 84 -0.43 35.25 34.49
C VAL A 84 0.24 33.95 34.91
N THR A 85 0.43 33.71 36.21
CA THR A 85 0.98 32.43 36.72
C THR A 85 0.04 31.24 36.51
N HIS A 86 -1.24 31.49 36.23
CA HIS A 86 -2.24 30.46 35.97
C HIS A 86 -2.48 30.21 34.47
N LEU A 87 -1.65 30.80 33.61
CA LEU A 87 -1.76 30.71 32.16
C LEU A 87 -0.51 30.05 31.57
N GLU A 88 -0.73 29.08 30.70
CA GLU A 88 0.33 28.45 29.90
C GLU A 88 0.01 28.64 28.41
N ILE A 89 1.03 28.92 27.59
CA ILE A 89 0.87 28.90 26.13
C ILE A 89 1.11 27.49 25.64
N VAL A 90 0.08 26.91 25.05
CA VAL A 90 0.10 25.54 24.53
C VAL A 90 -0.45 25.51 23.10
N THR A 91 -0.27 24.39 22.42
CA THR A 91 -0.97 24.16 21.14
C THR A 91 -2.46 23.94 21.39
N ASN A 92 -3.29 24.28 20.40
CA ASN A 92 -4.73 24.04 20.47
C ASN A 92 -5.04 22.56 20.76
N ARG A 93 -4.28 21.63 20.17
CA ARG A 93 -4.35 20.21 20.47
C ARG A 93 -4.16 19.90 21.96
N ILE A 94 -3.11 20.45 22.60
CA ILE A 94 -2.86 20.24 24.03
C ILE A 94 -4.01 20.80 24.87
N ASN A 95 -4.47 22.02 24.57
CA ASN A 95 -5.60 22.64 25.27
C ASN A 95 -6.88 21.79 25.18
N ILE A 96 -7.19 21.24 24.00
CA ILE A 96 -8.34 20.34 23.81
C ILE A 96 -8.18 19.05 24.61
N LEU A 97 -6.99 18.43 24.58
CA LEU A 97 -6.72 17.17 25.27
C LEU A 97 -6.69 17.30 26.79
N ARG A 98 -6.29 18.47 27.31
CA ARG A 98 -6.36 18.78 28.75
C ARG A 98 -7.78 19.12 29.21
N GLY A 99 -8.67 19.51 28.31
CA GLY A 99 -10.04 19.91 28.65
C GLY A 99 -11.02 18.73 28.77
N GLU A 100 -12.23 19.04 29.24
CA GLU A 100 -13.35 18.08 29.31
C GLU A 100 -14.10 18.03 27.96
N THR A 101 -13.42 17.54 26.93
CA THR A 101 -14.00 17.44 25.57
C THR A 101 -14.25 15.98 25.20
N LEU A 102 -15.18 15.74 24.26
CA LEU A 102 -15.36 14.41 23.68
C LEU A 102 -14.07 13.89 23.04
N GLN A 103 -13.24 14.78 22.49
CA GLN A 103 -11.94 14.47 21.91
C GLN A 103 -10.96 13.99 22.98
N ALA A 104 -10.88 14.67 24.12
CA ALA A 104 -10.06 14.23 25.26
C ALA A 104 -10.53 12.87 25.80
N ALA A 105 -11.83 12.72 26.04
CA ALA A 105 -12.41 11.46 26.48
C ALA A 105 -12.15 10.33 25.47
N ASN A 106 -12.27 10.62 24.17
CA ASN A 106 -11.99 9.67 23.10
C ASN A 106 -10.51 9.37 22.92
N ALA A 107 -9.59 10.27 23.29
CA ALA A 107 -8.15 10.04 23.27
C ALA A 107 -7.72 9.20 24.49
N ALA A 108 -8.33 9.42 25.65
CA ALA A 108 -8.04 8.73 26.89
C ALA A 108 -8.45 7.25 26.92
N LYS A 109 -9.38 6.81 26.06
CA LYS A 109 -9.81 5.39 26.06
C LYS A 109 -8.61 4.46 25.83
N THR A 110 -8.55 3.38 26.59
CA THR A 110 -7.53 2.33 26.40
C THR A 110 -8.04 1.21 25.51
N HIS A 111 -9.36 1.13 25.30
CA HIS A 111 -10.00 0.06 24.53
C HIS A 111 -11.02 0.63 23.53
N CYS A 112 -11.24 -0.09 22.44
CA CYS A 112 -12.30 0.21 21.49
C CYS A 112 -13.67 -0.21 22.04
N ILE A 113 -14.75 0.12 21.31
CA ILE A 113 -16.13 -0.20 21.73
C ILE A 113 -16.41 -1.70 21.89
N ARG A 114 -15.58 -2.57 21.30
CA ARG A 114 -15.65 -4.03 21.44
C ARG A 114 -14.68 -4.59 22.48
N GLY A 115 -14.02 -3.74 23.26
CA GLY A 115 -13.10 -4.18 24.31
C GLY A 115 -11.71 -4.58 23.82
N HIS A 116 -11.32 -4.28 22.58
CA HIS A 116 -9.95 -4.51 22.13
C HIS A 116 -9.03 -3.36 22.54
N GLU A 117 -7.89 -3.68 23.15
CA GLU A 117 -6.91 -2.71 23.61
C GLU A 117 -6.29 -1.91 22.44
N PHE A 118 -6.12 -0.61 22.65
CA PHE A 118 -5.42 0.28 21.73
C PHE A 118 -3.90 0.24 21.97
N THR A 119 -3.25 -0.79 21.44
CA THR A 119 -1.77 -0.87 21.34
C THR A 119 -1.29 -0.38 19.97
N PRO A 120 0.01 -0.07 19.77
CA PRO A 120 0.54 0.26 18.44
C PRO A 120 0.24 -0.82 17.37
N GLU A 121 0.23 -2.09 17.75
CA GLU A 121 -0.01 -3.25 16.89
C GLU A 121 -1.50 -3.45 16.58
N ASN A 122 -2.41 -2.93 17.42
CA ASN A 122 -3.86 -3.05 17.26
C ASN A 122 -4.56 -1.73 16.90
N THR A 123 -3.80 -0.64 16.77
CA THR A 123 -4.34 0.69 16.46
C THR A 123 -3.87 1.14 15.08
N TYR A 124 -4.76 1.82 14.36
CA TYR A 124 -4.40 2.58 13.16
C TYR A 124 -5.17 3.90 13.12
N VAL A 125 -4.62 4.89 12.42
CA VAL A 125 -5.29 6.19 12.25
C VAL A 125 -6.00 6.21 10.91
N LYS A 126 -7.28 6.58 10.92
CA LYS A 126 -8.13 6.76 9.74
C LYS A 126 -9.01 7.99 9.93
N ASN A 127 -9.05 8.87 8.92
CA ASN A 127 -9.85 10.10 8.94
C ASN A 127 -9.64 10.96 10.21
N GLY A 128 -8.39 11.03 10.71
CA GLY A 128 -8.04 11.78 11.93
C GLY A 128 -8.48 11.13 13.24
N GLY A 129 -9.15 9.98 13.20
CA GLY A 129 -9.51 9.16 14.36
C GLY A 129 -8.67 7.89 14.46
N ARG A 130 -8.65 7.27 15.64
CA ARG A 130 -8.08 5.94 15.82
C ARG A 130 -9.14 4.87 15.61
N ASP A 131 -8.77 3.81 14.92
CA ASP A 131 -9.57 2.61 14.70
C ASP A 131 -8.83 1.37 15.20
N CYS A 132 -9.60 0.32 15.48
CA CYS A 132 -9.10 -0.96 15.97
C CYS A 132 -8.89 -1.96 14.82
N ARG A 133 -7.66 -2.49 14.69
CA ARG A 133 -7.28 -3.46 13.66
C ARG A 133 -8.02 -4.80 13.85
N THR A 134 -8.19 -5.27 15.08
CA THR A 134 -8.96 -6.49 15.35
C THR A 134 -10.41 -6.35 14.88
N CYS A 135 -11.10 -5.25 15.22
CA CYS A 135 -12.45 -4.98 14.72
C CYS A 135 -12.52 -4.97 13.18
N ALA A 136 -11.51 -4.41 12.52
CA ALA A 136 -11.44 -4.38 11.07
C ALA A 136 -11.30 -5.79 10.46
N ARG A 137 -10.47 -6.66 11.06
CA ARG A 137 -10.30 -8.07 10.64
C ARG A 137 -11.58 -8.88 10.84
N GLU A 138 -12.26 -8.70 11.96
CA GLU A 138 -13.55 -9.35 12.23
C GLU A 138 -14.60 -8.98 11.18
N ARG A 139 -14.78 -7.68 10.92
CA ARG A 139 -15.72 -7.20 9.91
C ARG A 139 -15.40 -7.74 8.52
N GLN A 140 -14.12 -7.82 8.17
CA GLN A 140 -13.68 -8.41 6.90
C GLN A 140 -14.08 -9.89 6.81
N ARG A 141 -13.91 -10.66 7.89
CA ARG A 141 -14.31 -12.08 7.96
C ARG A 141 -15.83 -12.25 7.83
N GLU A 142 -16.61 -11.39 8.48
CA GLU A 142 -18.09 -11.38 8.42
C GLU A 142 -18.60 -11.00 7.04
N THR A 143 -18.07 -9.92 6.46
CA THR A 143 -18.61 -9.33 5.22
C THR A 143 -18.26 -10.17 3.98
N TYR A 144 -17.04 -10.66 3.89
CA TYR A 144 -16.55 -11.36 2.70
C TYR A 144 -16.61 -12.88 2.81
N GLY A 145 -17.05 -13.42 3.97
CA GLY A 145 -16.98 -14.84 4.26
C GLY A 145 -15.54 -15.31 4.13
N TYR A 146 -14.76 -15.24 5.20
CA TYR A 146 -13.41 -15.82 5.16
C TYR A 146 -13.51 -17.34 4.87
N THR A 147 -13.38 -17.71 3.61
CA THR A 147 -13.14 -19.08 3.21
C THR A 147 -11.64 -19.31 3.35
N PRO A 148 -11.20 -20.22 4.25
CA PRO A 148 -9.81 -20.63 4.27
C PRO A 148 -9.37 -21.00 2.86
N ARG A 149 -8.17 -20.60 2.44
CA ARG A 149 -7.60 -21.11 1.18
C ARG A 149 -7.35 -22.61 1.36
N VAL A 150 -8.36 -23.42 1.05
CA VAL A 150 -8.21 -24.87 1.03
C VAL A 150 -7.21 -25.19 -0.08
N PRO A 151 -6.13 -25.93 0.20
CA PRO A 151 -5.19 -26.33 -0.83
C PRO A 151 -5.94 -27.08 -1.91
N LYS A 152 -5.98 -26.53 -3.15
CA LYS A 152 -6.65 -27.21 -4.26
C LYS A 152 -6.03 -28.61 -4.42
N THR A 153 -6.84 -29.65 -4.38
CA THR A 153 -6.39 -31.04 -4.60
C THR A 153 -6.21 -31.34 -6.08
N HIS A 154 -6.84 -30.55 -6.96
CA HIS A 154 -6.79 -30.70 -8.40
C HIS A 154 -6.46 -29.37 -9.08
N CYS A 155 -5.83 -29.43 -10.25
CA CYS A 155 -5.63 -28.27 -11.11
C CYS A 155 -6.95 -27.80 -11.74
N VAL A 156 -6.91 -26.67 -12.46
CA VAL A 156 -8.10 -26.09 -13.12
C VAL A 156 -8.75 -27.02 -14.16
N ARG A 157 -8.01 -28.01 -14.69
CA ARG A 157 -8.54 -29.03 -15.63
C ARG A 157 -8.96 -30.33 -14.94
N GLY A 158 -8.97 -30.37 -13.61
CA GLY A 158 -9.39 -31.55 -12.86
C GLY A 158 -8.31 -32.63 -12.71
N HIS A 159 -7.07 -32.41 -13.14
CA HIS A 159 -5.98 -33.35 -12.84
C HIS A 159 -5.52 -33.21 -11.39
N GLU A 160 -5.37 -34.34 -10.70
CA GLU A 160 -4.92 -34.39 -9.31
C GLU A 160 -3.50 -33.85 -9.13
N TYR A 161 -3.28 -33.08 -8.06
CA TYR A 161 -1.94 -32.68 -7.63
C TYR A 161 -1.32 -33.75 -6.73
N SER A 162 -0.84 -34.84 -7.34
CA SER A 162 0.03 -35.83 -6.68
C SER A 162 1.51 -35.46 -6.79
N GLU A 163 2.42 -36.14 -6.08
CA GLU A 163 3.87 -35.93 -6.21
C GLU A 163 4.35 -36.08 -7.67
N GLU A 164 3.79 -37.06 -8.38
CA GLU A 164 4.10 -37.34 -9.79
C GLU A 164 3.51 -36.30 -10.75
N ASN A 165 2.35 -35.72 -10.45
CA ASN A 165 1.68 -34.77 -11.33
C ASN A 165 1.90 -33.29 -10.94
N THR A 166 2.63 -33.02 -9.85
CA THR A 166 2.89 -31.66 -9.36
C THR A 166 4.33 -31.24 -9.62
N TYR A 167 4.51 -30.20 -10.43
CA TYR A 167 5.80 -29.55 -10.62
C TYR A 167 5.83 -28.23 -9.84
N TYR A 168 6.86 -28.01 -9.02
CA TYR A 168 7.05 -26.76 -8.28
C TYR A 168 8.08 -25.87 -8.98
N LYS A 169 7.71 -24.62 -9.24
CA LYS A 169 8.59 -23.59 -9.77
C LYS A 169 9.48 -23.00 -8.67
N PRO A 170 10.60 -22.35 -9.03
CA PRO A 170 11.45 -21.63 -8.07
C PRO A 170 10.74 -20.56 -7.25
N ASP A 171 9.64 -20.00 -7.77
CA ASP A 171 8.80 -19.01 -7.09
C ASP A 171 7.76 -19.62 -6.13
N GLY A 172 7.80 -20.94 -5.91
CA GLY A 172 6.88 -21.68 -5.06
C GLY A 172 5.52 -22.00 -5.69
N ARG A 173 5.23 -21.55 -6.92
CA ARG A 173 3.99 -21.91 -7.61
C ARG A 173 4.04 -23.34 -8.12
N ARG A 174 2.94 -24.07 -7.97
CA ARG A 174 2.78 -25.42 -8.50
C ARG A 174 2.06 -25.44 -9.85
N GLU A 175 2.51 -26.28 -10.76
CA GLU A 175 1.92 -26.56 -12.07
C GLU A 175 1.59 -28.05 -12.22
N CYS A 176 0.58 -28.34 -13.04
CA CYS A 176 0.20 -29.71 -13.35
C CYS A 176 1.04 -30.24 -14.53
N ARG A 177 1.80 -31.31 -14.30
CA ARG A 177 2.67 -31.92 -15.32
C ARG A 177 1.86 -32.45 -16.50
N THR A 178 0.67 -33.02 -16.27
CA THR A 178 -0.25 -33.43 -17.35
C THR A 178 -0.65 -32.24 -18.22
N CYS A 179 -1.06 -31.11 -17.62
CA CYS A 179 -1.40 -29.90 -18.36
C CYS A 179 -0.22 -29.38 -19.21
N LEU A 180 1.01 -29.44 -18.66
CA LEU A 180 2.22 -29.01 -19.36
C LEU A 180 2.54 -29.91 -20.55
N LYS A 181 2.41 -31.24 -20.40
CA LYS A 181 2.59 -32.22 -21.49
C LYS A 181 1.61 -31.97 -22.64
N GLU A 182 0.33 -31.78 -22.31
CA GLU A 182 -0.71 -31.46 -23.30
C GLU A 182 -0.41 -30.16 -24.06
N GLN A 183 -0.02 -29.10 -23.35
CA GLN A 183 0.32 -27.82 -23.95
C GLN A 183 1.52 -27.93 -24.89
N ARG A 184 2.56 -28.69 -24.49
CA ARG A 184 3.72 -28.96 -25.33
C ARG A 184 3.33 -29.72 -26.60
N ARG A 185 2.50 -30.76 -26.48
CA ARG A 185 2.00 -31.53 -27.63
C ARG A 185 1.24 -30.63 -28.61
N LYS A 186 0.27 -29.85 -28.11
CA LYS A 186 -0.50 -28.91 -28.94
C LYS A 186 0.40 -27.86 -29.61
N ARG A 187 1.44 -27.38 -28.93
CA ARG A 187 2.43 -26.47 -29.52
C ARG A 187 3.20 -27.12 -30.66
N THR A 188 3.71 -28.34 -30.45
CA THR A 188 4.44 -29.10 -31.48
C THR A 188 3.56 -29.44 -32.68
N GLU A 189 2.29 -29.80 -32.47
CA GLU A 189 1.32 -30.01 -33.55
C GLU A 189 1.13 -28.74 -34.38
N ARG A 190 0.88 -27.59 -33.74
CA ARG A 190 0.77 -26.29 -34.42
C ARG A 190 2.05 -25.90 -35.17
N GLU A 191 3.22 -26.09 -34.56
CA GLU A 191 4.51 -25.80 -35.18
C GLU A 191 4.76 -26.69 -36.41
N ARG A 192 4.32 -27.96 -36.39
CA ARG A 192 4.40 -28.87 -37.54
C ARG A 192 3.45 -28.47 -38.65
N GLU A 193 2.21 -28.13 -38.33
CA GLU A 193 1.23 -27.63 -39.31
C GLU A 193 1.75 -26.36 -39.99
N GLN A 194 2.32 -25.42 -39.24
CA GLN A 194 2.89 -24.18 -39.78
C GLN A 194 4.13 -24.40 -40.64
N ARG A 195 5.01 -25.34 -40.27
CA ARG A 195 6.23 -25.63 -41.02
C ARG A 195 5.97 -26.42 -42.31
N GLY A 196 4.80 -27.07 -42.42
CA GLY A 196 4.48 -27.94 -43.54
C GLY A 196 5.35 -29.20 -43.58
N PRO A 197 5.12 -30.09 -44.57
CA PRO A 197 5.93 -31.28 -44.76
C PRO A 197 7.38 -30.89 -45.09
N ALA A 198 8.34 -31.66 -44.56
CA ALA A 198 9.74 -31.46 -44.90
C ALA A 198 9.94 -31.57 -46.43
N PRO A 199 10.76 -30.71 -47.05
CA PRO A 199 10.98 -30.76 -48.49
C PRO A 199 11.57 -32.11 -48.90
N GLU A 200 11.02 -32.69 -49.96
CA GLU A 200 11.51 -33.93 -50.54
C GLU A 200 12.96 -33.71 -51.03
N ARG A 201 13.95 -34.23 -50.30
CA ARG A 201 15.36 -34.15 -50.71
C ARG A 201 15.61 -35.06 -51.90
N LYS A 202 15.38 -34.57 -53.12
CA LYS A 202 15.82 -35.24 -54.35
C LYS A 202 17.35 -35.10 -54.47
N GLN A 203 18.08 -36.17 -54.19
CA GLN A 203 19.55 -36.21 -54.32
C GLN A 203 20.00 -35.71 -55.72
N ALA A 204 20.83 -34.68 -55.81
CA ALA A 204 21.21 -34.09 -57.11
C ALA A 204 22.07 -35.03 -57.98
N ALA A 205 22.77 -35.97 -57.33
CA ALA A 205 23.59 -36.98 -57.97
C ALA A 205 23.27 -38.38 -57.41
N CYS A 206 23.58 -39.43 -58.17
CA CYS A 206 23.51 -40.79 -57.64
C CYS A 206 24.66 -41.07 -56.66
N ASN A 207 24.63 -42.20 -55.97
CA ASN A 207 25.67 -42.59 -55.00
C ASN A 207 27.08 -42.74 -55.59
N ARG A 208 27.24 -42.73 -56.92
CA ARG A 208 28.55 -42.71 -57.61
C ARG A 208 28.96 -41.32 -58.08
N GLY A 209 28.29 -40.27 -57.63
CA GLY A 209 28.59 -38.88 -57.98
C GLY A 209 28.06 -38.42 -59.33
N HIS A 210 27.37 -39.26 -60.10
CA HIS A 210 26.81 -38.83 -61.38
C HIS A 210 25.57 -37.97 -61.19
N GLU A 211 25.57 -36.78 -61.79
CA GLU A 211 24.46 -35.86 -61.76
C GLU A 211 23.22 -36.43 -62.46
N PHE A 212 22.05 -36.23 -61.85
CA PHE A 212 20.76 -36.59 -62.42
C PHE A 212 20.23 -35.48 -63.34
N THR A 213 20.77 -35.40 -64.55
CA THR A 213 20.23 -34.56 -65.64
C THR A 213 19.15 -35.32 -66.44
N PRO A 214 18.28 -34.66 -67.24
CA PRO A 214 17.30 -35.35 -68.09
C PRO A 214 17.93 -36.42 -69.00
N GLU A 215 19.13 -36.15 -69.51
CA GLU A 215 19.89 -37.01 -70.42
C GLU A 215 20.56 -38.17 -69.67
N ASN A 216 20.91 -37.98 -68.39
CA ASN A 216 21.58 -38.97 -67.56
C ASN A 216 20.64 -39.68 -66.57
N THR A 217 19.33 -39.41 -66.63
CA THR A 217 18.33 -40.00 -65.75
C THR A 217 17.42 -40.97 -66.51
N TYR A 218 17.17 -42.12 -65.90
CA TYR A 218 16.18 -43.10 -66.33
C TYR A 218 15.16 -43.28 -65.22
N TYR A 219 13.87 -43.22 -65.57
CA TYR A 219 12.76 -43.37 -64.63
C TYR A 219 12.09 -44.73 -64.83
N TYR A 220 11.88 -45.45 -63.73
CA TYR A 220 11.10 -46.68 -63.70
C TYR A 220 9.60 -46.36 -63.56
N PRO A 221 8.70 -47.28 -63.96
CA PRO A 221 7.25 -47.12 -63.78
C PRO A 221 6.80 -46.89 -62.33
N ASN A 222 7.61 -47.31 -61.35
CA ASN A 222 7.36 -47.09 -59.91
C ASN A 222 7.86 -45.73 -59.40
N GLY A 223 8.24 -44.80 -60.29
CA GLY A 223 8.72 -43.46 -59.95
C GLY A 223 10.17 -43.40 -59.46
N LYS A 224 10.85 -44.53 -59.25
CA LYS A 224 12.28 -44.53 -58.88
C LYS A 224 13.12 -44.12 -60.09
N ARG A 225 14.20 -43.38 -59.85
CA ARG A 225 15.14 -42.96 -60.89
C ARG A 225 16.51 -43.60 -60.74
N ARG A 226 17.21 -43.80 -61.86
CA ARG A 226 18.55 -44.39 -61.92
C ARG A 226 19.43 -43.64 -62.92
N CYS A 227 20.71 -43.55 -62.62
CA CYS A 227 21.68 -42.86 -63.48
C CYS A 227 22.04 -43.74 -64.69
N ARG A 228 21.91 -43.19 -65.91
CA ARG A 228 22.25 -43.88 -67.16
C ARG A 228 23.75 -44.14 -67.30
N ALA A 229 24.62 -43.25 -66.82
CA ALA A 229 26.07 -43.49 -66.77
C ALA A 229 26.40 -44.76 -65.95
N CYS A 230 25.82 -44.90 -64.76
CA CYS A 230 25.97 -46.13 -63.96
C CYS A 230 25.45 -47.39 -64.68
N MET A 231 24.37 -47.26 -65.47
CA MET A 231 23.84 -48.39 -66.24
C MET A 231 24.79 -48.78 -67.38
N ARG A 232 25.36 -47.81 -68.11
CA ARG A 232 26.36 -48.04 -69.17
C ARG A 232 27.61 -48.73 -68.64
N GLU A 233 28.14 -48.27 -67.50
CA GLU A 233 29.28 -48.90 -66.83
C GLU A 233 29.00 -50.35 -66.46
N GLN A 234 27.83 -50.65 -65.89
CA GLN A 234 27.45 -52.02 -65.54
C GLN A 234 27.31 -52.91 -66.78
N SER A 235 26.72 -52.39 -67.86
CA SER A 235 26.62 -53.12 -69.12
C SER A 235 27.99 -53.40 -69.74
N ARG A 236 28.92 -52.43 -69.71
CA ARG A 236 30.31 -52.61 -70.17
C ARG A 236 31.05 -53.67 -69.34
N LYS A 237 30.96 -53.61 -68.01
CA LYS A 237 31.54 -54.63 -67.12
C LYS A 237 30.96 -56.03 -67.39
N ARG A 238 29.63 -56.14 -67.59
CA ARG A 238 28.98 -57.41 -67.98
C ARG A 238 29.46 -57.94 -69.32
N TRP A 239 29.75 -57.07 -70.30
CA TRP A 239 30.28 -57.45 -71.60
C TRP A 239 31.77 -57.87 -71.54
N GLN A 240 32.58 -57.16 -70.76
CA GLN A 240 34.00 -57.51 -70.54
C GLN A 240 34.13 -58.86 -69.82
N ASN A 241 33.26 -59.15 -68.85
CA ASN A 241 33.22 -60.44 -68.16
C ASN A 241 32.60 -61.59 -68.99
N ARG A 242 32.14 -61.34 -70.23
CA ARG A 242 31.58 -62.34 -71.16
C ARG A 242 32.49 -62.64 -72.36
N LYS A 243 33.65 -61.99 -72.49
CA LYS A 243 34.67 -62.39 -73.47
C LYS A 243 35.38 -63.65 -72.95
N PRO A 244 35.61 -64.68 -73.80
CA PRO A 244 36.27 -65.92 -73.40
C PRO A 244 37.70 -65.70 -72.89
#